data_AF-A0A925S5Q5-F1
#
_entry.id   AF-A0A925S5Q5-F1
#
_cell.length_a   1.000
_cell.length_b   1.000
_cell.length_c   1.000
_cell.angle_alpha   90.00
_cell.angle_beta   90.00
_cell.angle_gamma   90.00
#
_symmetry.space_group_name_H-M   'P 1'
#
loop_
_entity.id
_entity.type
_entity.pdbx_description
1 polymer ?
#
loop_
_entity_poly.entity_id
_entity_poly.type
_entity_poly.pdbx_seq_one_letter_code
_entity_poly.pdbx_strand_id
1 'polypeptide(L)'
;YWYQSPSPLKLMIDRLVSADGGNPDPTTTHGKHVAEAKRIEQQGWNYPKHLAGRAYGVVVHGDVAGVEAHRRNLTDWLEWMGLIDAGAAARLDRYIGYYQPYYNSHDALDKDKAVQEEARNAARAVVQAVKELRAGHLSQPDKQVKWPRTK
;
A
#
# COMPACT_ATOMS: atom_id res chain seq x y z
N TYR A 1 12.29 8.82 -10.71
CA TYR A 1 11.11 8.13 -11.26
C TYR A 1 10.02 9.16 -11.44
N TRP A 2 9.64 9.46 -12.69
CA TRP A 2 8.79 10.61 -13.00
C TRP A 2 7.39 10.51 -12.39
N TYR A 3 7.20 11.10 -11.21
CA TYR A 3 5.92 11.20 -10.48
C TYR A 3 5.26 9.84 -10.17
N GLN A 4 6.03 8.74 -10.13
CA GLN A 4 5.48 7.38 -10.12
C GLN A 4 6.40 6.38 -9.39
N SER A 5 5.81 5.26 -8.94
CA SER A 5 6.55 4.14 -8.34
C SER A 5 7.67 3.62 -9.23
N PRO A 6 8.82 3.20 -8.68
CA PRO A 6 9.81 2.40 -9.41
C PRO A 6 9.18 1.15 -10.03
N SER A 7 9.66 0.72 -11.20
CA SER A 7 9.11 -0.45 -11.91
C SER A 7 9.04 -1.72 -11.04
N PRO A 8 10.04 -2.06 -10.20
CA PRO A 8 9.94 -3.22 -9.30
C PRO A 8 8.76 -3.12 -8.32
N LEU A 9 8.49 -1.92 -7.78
CA LEU A 9 7.36 -1.71 -6.89
C LEU A 9 6.03 -1.84 -7.65
N LYS A 10 5.94 -1.31 -8.89
CA LYS A 10 4.74 -1.51 -9.71
C LYS A 10 4.45 -2.99 -9.98
N LEU A 11 5.48 -3.77 -10.32
CA LEU A 11 5.32 -5.21 -10.51
C LEU A 11 4.85 -5.92 -9.24
N MET A 12 5.31 -5.51 -8.07
CA MET A 12 4.82 -6.02 -6.79
C MET A 12 3.34 -5.65 -6.58
N ILE A 13 2.95 -4.41 -6.87
CA ILE A 13 1.56 -3.92 -6.80
C ILE A 13 0.64 -4.77 -7.67
N ASP A 14 1.01 -5.02 -8.93
CA ASP A 14 0.20 -5.83 -9.87
C ASP A 14 -0.04 -7.26 -9.34
N ARG A 15 0.98 -7.84 -8.70
CA ARG A 15 0.89 -9.17 -8.08
C ARG A 15 0.02 -9.16 -6.83
N LEU A 16 0.13 -8.12 -6.00
CA LEU A 16 -0.70 -7.96 -4.80
C LEU A 16 -2.18 -7.80 -5.14
N VAL A 17 -2.52 -6.95 -6.13
CA VAL A 17 -3.92 -6.77 -6.57
C VAL A 17 -4.49 -8.07 -7.13
N SER A 18 -3.69 -8.82 -7.88
CA SER A 18 -4.09 -10.13 -8.39
C SER A 18 -4.29 -11.15 -7.26
N ALA A 19 -3.42 -11.14 -6.25
CA ALA A 19 -3.48 -12.07 -5.13
C ALA A 19 -4.64 -11.73 -4.18
N ASP A 20 -4.91 -10.45 -3.93
CA ASP A 20 -5.90 -9.97 -2.96
C ASP A 20 -7.34 -10.36 -3.34
N GLY A 21 -7.67 -10.28 -4.62
CA GLY A 21 -8.95 -10.72 -5.16
C GLY A 21 -8.92 -12.10 -5.83
N GLY A 22 -7.79 -12.80 -5.74
CA GLY A 22 -7.53 -14.02 -6.48
C GLY A 22 -8.22 -15.26 -5.90
N ASN A 23 -8.31 -16.29 -6.73
CA ASN A 23 -8.81 -17.60 -6.34
C ASN A 23 -7.95 -18.21 -5.21
N PRO A 24 -8.52 -18.44 -4.00
CA PRO A 24 -7.74 -18.99 -2.88
C PRO A 24 -7.38 -20.46 -3.10
N ASP A 25 -8.10 -21.17 -3.97
CA ASP A 25 -7.80 -22.55 -4.33
C ASP A 25 -7.42 -22.67 -5.81
N PRO A 26 -6.11 -22.61 -6.14
CA PRO A 26 -5.64 -22.69 -7.52
C PRO A 26 -5.90 -24.05 -8.19
N THR A 27 -6.29 -25.08 -7.43
CA THR A 27 -6.61 -26.40 -7.99
C THR A 27 -7.94 -26.41 -8.73
N THR A 28 -8.85 -25.49 -8.40
CA THR A 28 -10.19 -25.38 -9.02
C THR A 28 -10.16 -24.92 -10.49
N THR A 29 -9.04 -24.37 -10.96
CA THR A 29 -8.79 -24.02 -12.37
C THR A 29 -7.72 -24.90 -13.02
N HIS A 30 -7.31 -25.98 -12.32
CA HIS A 30 -6.26 -26.93 -12.71
C HIS A 30 -5.02 -26.26 -13.29
N GLY A 31 -4.61 -25.13 -12.72
CA GLY A 31 -3.64 -24.20 -13.30
C GLY A 31 -4.31 -22.99 -13.94
N LYS A 32 -3.94 -22.64 -15.17
CA LYS A 32 -4.43 -21.43 -15.89
C LYS A 32 -5.44 -21.77 -16.99
N HIS A 33 -6.37 -22.67 -16.73
CA HIS A 33 -7.42 -22.99 -17.71
C HIS A 33 -8.50 -21.90 -17.73
N VAL A 34 -8.49 -21.10 -18.81
CA VAL A 34 -9.33 -19.91 -18.96
C VAL A 34 -10.83 -20.22 -18.89
N ALA A 35 -11.27 -21.35 -19.45
CA ALA A 35 -12.68 -21.74 -19.44
C ALA A 35 -13.21 -21.99 -18.02
N GLU A 36 -12.38 -22.57 -17.15
CA GLU A 36 -12.74 -22.89 -15.76
C GLU A 36 -12.78 -21.63 -14.91
N ALA A 37 -11.80 -20.74 -15.07
CA ALA A 37 -11.80 -19.43 -14.41
C ALA A 37 -13.06 -18.61 -14.77
N LYS A 38 -13.46 -18.61 -16.06
CA LYS A 38 -14.70 -17.96 -16.51
C LYS A 38 -15.95 -18.59 -15.88
N ARG A 39 -15.99 -19.92 -15.75
CA ARG A 39 -17.10 -20.62 -15.10
C ARG A 39 -17.21 -20.25 -13.62
N ILE A 40 -16.09 -20.14 -12.91
CA ILE A 40 -16.05 -19.67 -11.52
C ILE A 40 -16.59 -18.25 -11.41
N GLU A 41 -16.15 -17.34 -12.28
CA GLU A 41 -16.65 -15.95 -12.30
C GLU A 41 -18.16 -15.88 -12.56
N GLN A 42 -18.65 -16.64 -13.55
CA GLN A 42 -20.08 -16.74 -13.88
C GLN A 42 -20.93 -17.30 -12.73
N GLN A 43 -20.37 -18.19 -11.91
CA GLN A 43 -21.03 -18.75 -10.73
C GLN A 43 -21.07 -17.78 -9.53
N GLY A 44 -20.46 -16.60 -9.66
CA GLY A 44 -20.43 -15.58 -8.63
C GLY A 44 -19.08 -15.52 -7.93
N TRP A 45 -18.15 -14.76 -8.49
CA TRP A 45 -16.91 -14.39 -7.80
C TRP A 45 -17.15 -13.21 -6.85
N ASN A 46 -16.91 -13.40 -5.55
CA ASN A 46 -17.22 -12.37 -4.55
C ASN A 46 -16.04 -11.42 -4.23
N TYR A 47 -14.90 -11.55 -4.92
CA TYR A 47 -13.69 -10.74 -4.74
C TYR A 47 -13.30 -10.56 -3.24
N PRO A 48 -12.66 -11.57 -2.63
CA PRO A 48 -12.58 -11.69 -1.17
C PRO A 48 -11.75 -10.63 -0.43
N LYS A 49 -10.86 -9.90 -1.12
CA LYS A 49 -9.90 -8.95 -0.53
C LYS A 49 -9.11 -9.52 0.66
N HIS A 50 -8.30 -10.55 0.41
CA HIS A 50 -7.55 -11.30 1.43
C HIS A 50 -6.62 -10.45 2.32
N LEU A 51 -6.27 -9.23 1.91
CA LEU A 51 -5.41 -8.29 2.62
C LEU A 51 -6.19 -7.21 3.38
N ALA A 52 -7.51 -7.14 3.22
CA ALA A 52 -8.35 -6.17 3.91
C ALA A 52 -8.21 -6.27 5.43
N GLY A 53 -8.30 -5.13 6.10
CA GLY A 53 -8.21 -5.01 7.55
C GLY A 53 -6.77 -4.99 8.10
N ARG A 54 -5.73 -5.02 7.25
CA ARG A 54 -4.34 -4.81 7.69
C ARG A 54 -4.01 -3.33 7.81
N ALA A 55 -3.20 -2.94 8.79
CA ALA A 55 -2.70 -1.58 8.89
C ALA A 55 -1.53 -1.33 7.93
N TYR A 56 -1.38 -0.11 7.42
CA TYR A 56 -0.30 0.26 6.51
C TYR A 56 0.40 1.58 6.90
N GLY A 57 1.60 1.78 6.35
CA GLY A 57 2.30 3.05 6.30
C GLY A 57 3.07 3.17 4.97
N VAL A 58 3.33 4.40 4.54
CA VAL A 58 4.00 4.75 3.29
C VAL A 58 5.07 5.79 3.55
N VAL A 59 6.27 5.55 3.05
CA VAL A 59 7.36 6.54 2.99
C VAL A 59 7.74 6.73 1.54
N VAL A 60 7.57 7.94 1.01
CA VAL A 60 8.00 8.34 -0.32
C VAL A 60 9.08 9.39 -0.18
N HIS A 61 10.14 9.27 -0.96
CA HIS A 61 11.13 10.33 -1.08
C HIS A 61 11.50 10.58 -2.53
N GLY A 62 12.05 11.76 -2.78
CA GLY A 62 12.48 12.22 -4.09
C GLY A 62 13.45 13.38 -3.97
N ASP A 63 13.96 13.84 -5.09
CA ASP A 63 14.96 14.90 -5.20
C ASP A 63 14.33 16.25 -5.54
N VAL A 64 13.38 16.30 -6.48
CA VAL A 64 12.89 17.59 -7.02
C VAL A 64 11.39 17.72 -7.14
N ALA A 65 10.65 16.66 -7.48
CA ALA A 65 9.21 16.77 -7.65
C ALA A 65 8.45 15.45 -7.47
N GLY A 66 7.18 15.54 -7.07
CA GLY A 66 6.18 14.49 -7.23
C GLY A 66 5.98 13.55 -6.06
N VAL A 67 6.65 13.76 -4.92
CA VAL A 67 6.57 12.88 -3.76
C VAL A 67 5.17 12.88 -3.14
N GLU A 68 4.50 14.03 -3.12
CA GLU A 68 3.18 14.21 -2.52
C GLU A 68 2.09 13.51 -3.35
N ALA A 69 2.14 13.67 -4.67
CA ALA A 69 1.22 13.00 -5.59
C ALA A 69 1.44 11.49 -5.56
N HIS A 70 2.70 11.06 -5.53
CA HIS A 70 3.02 9.64 -5.48
C HIS A 70 2.56 9.00 -4.16
N ARG A 71 2.79 9.66 -3.01
CA ARG A 71 2.29 9.19 -1.71
C ARG A 71 0.76 9.05 -1.71
N ARG A 72 0.03 10.04 -2.24
CA ARG A 72 -1.43 9.97 -2.38
C ARG A 72 -1.86 8.76 -3.22
N ASN A 73 -1.26 8.56 -4.40
CA ASN A 73 -1.61 7.43 -5.25
C ASN A 73 -1.37 6.07 -4.58
N LEU A 74 -0.29 5.92 -3.79
CA LEU A 74 -0.03 4.69 -3.03
C LEU A 74 -1.04 4.50 -1.88
N THR A 75 -1.37 5.60 -1.18
CA THR A 75 -2.35 5.62 -0.09
C THR A 75 -3.72 5.19 -0.61
N ASP A 76 -4.20 5.82 -1.69
CA ASP A 76 -5.50 5.53 -2.32
C ASP A 76 -5.59 4.06 -2.78
N TRP A 77 -4.50 3.52 -3.32
CA TRP A 77 -4.42 2.11 -3.70
C TRP A 77 -4.54 1.16 -2.49
N LEU A 78 -3.79 1.42 -1.42
CA LEU A 78 -3.82 0.59 -0.20
C LEU A 78 -5.19 0.66 0.49
N GLU A 79 -5.80 1.83 0.55
CA GLU A 79 -7.15 2.03 1.09
C GLU A 79 -8.22 1.35 0.22
N TRP A 80 -8.08 1.39 -1.11
CA TRP A 80 -8.96 0.64 -2.02
C TRP A 80 -8.88 -0.87 -1.81
N MET A 81 -7.68 -1.41 -1.52
CA MET A 81 -7.48 -2.80 -1.10
C MET A 81 -8.07 -3.12 0.28
N GLY A 82 -8.54 -2.12 1.02
CA GLY A 82 -9.15 -2.28 2.34
C GLY A 82 -8.14 -2.27 3.49
N LEU A 83 -6.92 -1.78 3.28
CA LEU A 83 -5.97 -1.57 4.36
C LEU A 83 -6.30 -0.28 5.12
N ILE A 84 -5.90 -0.24 6.38
CA ILE A 84 -6.24 0.82 7.35
C ILE A 84 -5.03 1.74 7.55
N ASP A 85 -5.22 3.05 7.38
CA ASP A 85 -4.19 4.05 7.64
C ASP A 85 -3.72 4.00 9.09
N ALA A 86 -2.40 4.02 9.31
CA ALA A 86 -1.80 4.09 10.64
C ALA A 86 -1.63 5.54 11.15
N GLY A 87 -2.28 6.51 10.51
CA GLY A 87 -2.28 7.93 10.88
C GLY A 87 -1.32 8.77 10.07
N ALA A 88 -1.39 10.10 10.27
CA ALA A 88 -0.62 11.08 9.49
C ALA A 88 0.90 10.85 9.53
N ALA A 89 1.44 10.46 10.69
CA ALA A 89 2.87 10.17 10.84
C ALA A 89 3.34 8.94 10.05
N ALA A 90 2.43 8.05 9.65
CA ALA A 90 2.72 6.87 8.84
C ALA A 90 2.67 7.14 7.34
N ARG A 91 2.30 8.35 6.90
CA ARG A 91 2.20 8.74 5.48
C ARG A 91 3.15 9.89 5.20
N LEU A 92 4.39 9.54 4.94
CA LEU A 92 5.50 10.47 4.79
C LEU A 92 5.84 10.70 3.31
N ASP A 93 6.06 11.97 2.95
CA ASP A 93 6.67 12.38 1.69
C ASP A 93 7.77 13.42 1.96
N ARG A 94 8.98 13.23 1.43
CA ARG A 94 10.11 14.15 1.67
C ARG A 94 10.98 14.35 0.43
N TYR A 95 11.35 15.60 0.17
CA TYR A 95 12.48 15.89 -0.71
C TYR A 95 13.79 15.77 0.07
N ILE A 96 14.72 14.98 -0.45
CA ILE A 96 16.06 14.82 0.12
C ILE A 96 17.05 15.48 -0.85
N GLY A 97 17.85 16.41 -0.33
CA GLY A 97 18.81 17.14 -1.17
C GLY A 97 18.12 17.92 -2.29
N TYR A 98 17.09 18.70 -1.96
CA TYR A 98 16.29 19.45 -2.93
C TYR A 98 17.16 20.31 -3.86
N TYR A 99 17.08 20.06 -5.17
CA TYR A 99 17.92 20.66 -6.22
C TYR A 99 19.45 20.51 -6.01
N GLN A 100 19.89 19.59 -5.16
CA GLN A 100 21.32 19.30 -4.95
C GLN A 100 21.87 18.34 -6.01
N PRO A 101 23.20 18.29 -6.21
CA PRO A 101 23.82 17.35 -7.14
C PRO A 101 23.47 15.89 -6.80
N TYR A 102 23.17 15.10 -7.83
CA TYR A 102 22.75 13.71 -7.62
C TYR A 102 23.88 12.81 -7.07
N TYR A 103 25.15 13.13 -7.36
CA TYR A 103 26.30 12.27 -7.03
C TYR A 103 26.50 12.05 -5.52
N ASN A 104 26.01 12.96 -4.66
CA ASN A 104 26.11 12.86 -3.20
C ASN A 104 24.72 12.74 -2.52
N SER A 105 23.70 12.33 -3.28
CA SER A 105 22.33 12.18 -2.77
C SER A 105 22.21 11.18 -1.60
N HIS A 106 23.00 10.11 -1.62
CA HIS A 106 23.09 9.15 -0.51
C HIS A 106 23.68 9.79 0.75
N ASP A 107 24.76 10.55 0.64
CA ASP A 107 25.35 11.27 1.78
C ASP A 107 24.35 12.28 2.37
N ALA A 108 23.56 12.94 1.51
CA ALA A 108 22.51 13.86 1.94
C ALA A 108 21.45 13.13 2.79
N LEU A 109 20.99 11.95 2.35
CA LEU A 109 20.08 11.10 3.12
C LEU A 109 20.69 10.62 4.45
N ASP A 110 21.95 10.19 4.45
CA ASP A 110 22.62 9.65 5.63
C ASP A 110 22.85 10.69 6.73
N LYS A 111 23.03 11.95 6.32
CA LYS A 111 23.19 13.10 7.22
C LYS A 111 21.85 13.66 7.71
N ASP A 112 20.77 13.45 6.96
CA ASP A 112 19.43 13.92 7.35
C ASP A 112 18.84 13.07 8.49
N LYS A 113 19.16 13.46 9.72
CA LYS A 113 18.65 12.80 10.93
C LYS A 113 17.16 13.02 11.14
N ALA A 114 16.57 14.07 10.57
CA ALA A 114 15.15 14.32 10.68
C ALA A 114 14.36 13.29 9.85
N VAL A 115 14.72 13.10 8.57
CA VAL A 115 14.07 12.09 7.71
C VAL A 115 14.22 10.68 8.29
N GLN A 116 15.37 10.35 8.87
CA GLN A 116 15.59 9.07 9.54
C GLN A 116 14.64 8.88 10.74
N GLU A 117 14.43 9.92 11.54
CA GLU A 117 13.51 9.85 12.69
C GLU A 117 12.04 9.85 12.25
N GLU A 118 11.69 10.56 11.18
CA GLU A 118 10.36 10.51 10.57
C GLU A 118 10.03 9.11 10.05
N ALA A 119 10.98 8.42 9.41
CA ALA A 119 10.82 7.03 9.00
C ALA A 119 10.62 6.09 10.20
N ARG A 120 11.34 6.32 11.31
CA ARG A 120 11.10 5.58 12.57
C ARG A 120 9.72 5.87 13.14
N ASN A 121 9.27 7.12 13.12
CA ASN A 121 7.94 7.50 13.58
C ASN A 121 6.84 6.84 12.74
N ALA A 122 7.00 6.76 11.43
CA ALA A 122 6.10 6.01 10.56
C ALA A 122 6.01 4.54 10.98
N ALA A 123 7.16 3.88 11.22
CA ALA A 123 7.18 2.51 11.71
C ALA A 123 6.52 2.35 13.09
N ARG A 124 6.78 3.26 14.04
CA ARG A 124 6.16 3.25 15.37
C ARG A 124 4.64 3.40 15.28
N ALA A 125 4.16 4.29 14.41
CA ALA A 125 2.73 4.49 14.17
C ALA A 125 2.07 3.22 13.61
N VAL A 126 2.69 2.56 12.62
CA VAL A 126 2.20 1.28 12.09
C VAL A 126 2.16 0.21 13.19
N VAL A 127 3.21 0.08 14.00
CA VAL A 127 3.25 -0.88 15.11
C VAL A 127 2.11 -0.63 16.11
N GLN A 128 1.84 0.64 16.43
CA GLN A 128 0.77 1.01 17.35
C GLN A 128 -0.61 0.70 16.74
N ALA A 129 -0.85 1.07 15.49
CA ALA A 129 -2.08 0.75 14.79
C ALA A 129 -2.34 -0.77 14.72
N VAL A 130 -1.30 -1.57 14.46
CA VAL A 130 -1.39 -3.04 14.48
C VAL A 130 -1.76 -3.57 15.87
N LYS A 131 -1.18 -3.01 16.95
CA LYS A 131 -1.51 -3.41 18.33
C LYS A 131 -2.97 -3.09 18.66
N GLU A 132 -3.43 -1.89 18.37
CA GLU A 132 -4.81 -1.47 18.61
C GLU A 132 -5.80 -2.28 17.77
N LEU A 133 -5.46 -2.55 16.51
CA LEU A 133 -6.25 -3.40 15.62
C LEU A 133 -6.41 -4.82 16.20
N ARG A 134 -5.31 -5.42 16.67
CA ARG A 134 -5.32 -6.76 17.29
C ARG A 134 -6.07 -6.79 18.62
N ALA A 135 -6.06 -5.69 19.36
CA ALA A 135 -6.86 -5.52 20.58
C ALA A 135 -8.34 -5.22 20.29
N GLY A 136 -8.72 -4.96 19.03
CA GLY A 136 -10.07 -4.55 18.66
C GLY A 136 -10.41 -3.11 19.05
N HIS A 137 -9.41 -2.28 19.37
CA HIS A 137 -9.57 -0.90 19.83
C HIS A 137 -9.44 0.13 18.70
N LEU A 138 -8.83 -0.24 17.56
CA LEU A 138 -8.64 0.69 16.45
C LEU A 138 -9.99 1.02 15.81
N SER A 139 -10.41 2.28 15.96
CA SER A 139 -11.68 2.78 15.41
C SER A 139 -11.63 2.81 13.87
N GLN A 140 -12.67 2.25 13.26
CA GLN A 140 -12.93 2.28 11.81
C GLN A 140 -14.39 2.65 11.62
N PRO A 141 -14.72 3.96 11.55
CA PRO A 141 -16.10 4.43 11.54
C PRO A 141 -16.94 3.86 10.39
N ASP A 142 -16.31 3.52 9.28
CA ASP A 142 -16.92 2.98 8.06
C ASP A 142 -16.88 1.45 7.98
N LYS A 143 -16.39 0.74 8.99
CA LYS A 143 -16.22 -0.74 8.97
C LYS A 143 -17.50 -1.51 8.63
N GLN A 144 -18.66 -0.99 9.01
CA GLN A 144 -19.97 -1.62 8.78
C GLN A 144 -20.65 -1.10 7.49
N VAL A 145 -20.02 -0.17 6.77
CA VAL A 145 -20.54 0.37 5.52
C VAL A 145 -20.41 -0.69 4.43
N LYS A 146 -21.56 -1.07 3.86
CA LYS A 146 -21.60 -1.94 2.68
C LYS A 146 -21.33 -1.10 1.43
N TRP A 147 -20.21 -1.34 0.79
CA TRP A 147 -19.86 -0.70 -0.47
C TRP A 147 -20.79 -1.19 -1.59
N PRO A 148 -21.42 -0.30 -2.38
CA PRO A 148 -22.35 -0.68 -3.43
C PRO A 148 -21.65 -1.31 -4.65
N ARG A 149 -20.34 -1.10 -4.80
CA ARG A 149 -19.51 -1.67 -5.87
C ARG A 149 -18.40 -2.49 -5.22
N THR A 150 -18.55 -3.81 -5.25
CA THR A 150 -17.61 -4.76 -4.63
C THR A 150 -16.64 -5.39 -5.62
N LYS A 151 -16.83 -5.13 -6.91
CA LYS A 151 -15.97 -5.56 -8.03
C LYS A 151 -15.39 -4.35 -8.75
#